data_AF-A0A3D0HQE5-F1
#
_entry.id   AF-A0A3D0HQE5-F1
#
_cell.length_a   1.000
_cell.length_b   1.000
_cell.length_c   1.000
_cell.angle_alpha   90.00
_cell.angle_beta   90.00
_cell.angle_gamma   90.00
#
_symmetry.space_group_name_H-M   'P 1'
#
loop_
_entity.id
_entity.type
_entity.pdbx_description
1 polymer ?
#
loop_
_entity_poly.entity_id
_entity_poly.type
_entity_poly.pdbx_seq_one_letter_code
_entity_poly.pdbx_strand_id
1 'polypeptide(L)' 'FTKDEAGNDIFVYHARSKECFEGKCGYSDNDPLHDPCRHARIQTVEWTADGKPILNGREK' A
#
# COMPACT_ATOMS: atom_id res chain seq x y z
N PHE A 1 8.66 4.26 6.66
CA PHE A 1 7.72 4.37 7.79
C PHE A 1 7.72 5.79 8.29
N THR A 2 6.60 6.26 8.82
CA THR A 2 6.45 7.55 9.51
C THR A 2 5.51 7.37 10.70
N LYS A 3 5.26 8.44 11.46
CA LYS A 3 4.19 8.48 12.46
C LYS A 3 3.05 9.38 12.01
N ASP A 4 1.82 9.05 12.40
CA ASP A 4 0.67 9.95 12.29
C ASP A 4 0.62 10.96 13.45
N GLU A 5 -0.38 11.84 13.46
CA GLU A 5 -0.57 12.87 14.49
C GLU A 5 -0.83 12.29 15.90
N ALA A 6 -1.26 11.04 15.99
CA ALA A 6 -1.48 10.32 17.25
C ALA A 6 -0.26 9.48 17.67
N GLY A 7 0.82 9.46 16.87
CA GLY A 7 2.05 8.73 17.14
C GLY A 7 2.07 7.27 16.66
N ASN A 8 1.02 6.80 15.98
CA ASN A 8 0.97 5.44 15.43
C ASN A 8 1.96 5.28 14.27
N ASP A 9 2.58 4.11 14.15
CA ASP A 9 3.44 3.82 13.01
C ASP A 9 2.63 3.64 11.72
N ILE A 10 3.07 4.31 10.67
CA ILE A 10 2.43 4.31 9.35
C ILE A 10 3.40 3.74 8.31
N PHE A 11 2.90 2.77 7.56
CA PHE A 11 3.52 2.24 6.36
C PHE A 11 3.01 3.01 5.14
N VAL A 12 3.92 3.70 4.45
CA VAL A 12 3.64 4.46 3.22
C VAL A 12 4.16 3.65 2.04
N TYR A 13 3.32 3.40 1.06
CA TYR A 13 3.65 2.57 -0.11
C TYR A 13 2.93 3.06 -1.36
N HIS A 14 3.36 2.61 -2.54
CA HIS A 14 2.61 2.80 -3.78
C HIS A 14 1.96 1.49 -4.22
N ALA A 15 0.74 1.55 -4.74
CA ALA A 15 0.08 0.39 -5.33
C ALA A 15 -0.93 0.81 -6.41
N ARG A 16 -1.22 -0.13 -7.31
CA ARG A 16 -2.26 0.02 -8.34
C ARG A 16 -3.65 -0.13 -7.72
N SER A 17 -4.66 0.50 -8.32
CA SER A 17 -6.05 0.14 -8.04
C SER A 17 -6.30 -1.30 -8.48
N LYS A 18 -7.31 -1.96 -7.89
CA LYS A 18 -7.70 -3.32 -8.29
C LYS A 18 -8.02 -3.39 -9.79
N GLU A 19 -8.74 -2.40 -10.30
CA GLU A 19 -9.09 -2.30 -11.73
C GLU A 19 -7.84 -2.27 -12.63
N CYS A 20 -6.86 -1.41 -12.33
CA CYS A 20 -5.63 -1.34 -13.13
C CYS A 20 -4.73 -2.56 -12.95
N PHE A 21 -4.75 -3.20 -11.78
CA PHE A 21 -4.06 -4.46 -11.57
C PHE A 21 -4.70 -5.60 -12.37
N GLU A 22 -6.03 -5.61 -12.49
CA GLU A 22 -6.80 -6.59 -13.28
C GLU A 22 -6.84 -6.25 -14.78
N GLY A 23 -6.11 -5.23 -15.22
CA GLY A 23 -6.00 -4.85 -16.63
C GLY A 23 -7.27 -4.19 -17.21
N LYS A 24 -8.09 -3.56 -16.37
CA LYS A 24 -9.40 -3.01 -16.77
C LYS A 24 -9.44 -1.49 -16.90
N CYS A 25 -8.32 -0.82 -16.66
CA CYS A 25 -8.24 0.63 -16.74
C CYS A 25 -7.51 1.09 -18.01
N GLY A 26 -7.69 2.35 -18.41
CA GLY A 26 -7.19 2.87 -19.70
C GLY A 26 -5.67 2.88 -19.90
N TYR A 27 -4.89 2.47 -18.90
CA TYR A 27 -3.42 2.39 -18.96
C TYR A 27 -2.87 0.96 -18.80
N SER A 28 -3.74 -0.05 -18.69
CA SER A 28 -3.37 -1.45 -18.36
C SER A 28 -2.37 -2.09 -19.31
N ASP A 29 -2.36 -1.68 -20.57
CA ASP A 29 -1.58 -2.31 -21.64
C ASP A 29 -0.22 -1.63 -21.87
N ASN A 30 0.11 -0.59 -21.09
CA ASN A 30 1.36 0.15 -21.22
C ASN A 30 2.50 -0.47 -20.40
N ASP A 31 3.73 -0.02 -20.68
CA ASP A 31 4.88 -0.29 -19.80
C ASP A 31 4.56 0.14 -18.35
N PRO A 32 4.70 -0.75 -17.35
CA PRO A 32 4.33 -0.46 -15.97
C PRO A 32 5.06 0.74 -15.34
N LEU A 33 6.25 1.10 -15.84
CA LEU A 33 7.01 2.26 -15.36
C LEU A 33 6.44 3.57 -15.90
N HIS A 34 5.83 3.55 -17.08
CA HIS A 34 5.19 4.71 -17.73
C HIS A 34 3.68 4.81 -17.44
N ASP A 35 3.13 3.82 -16.76
CA ASP A 35 1.75 3.82 -16.28
C ASP A 35 1.60 4.67 -14.99
N PRO A 36 0.72 5.69 -15.00
CA PRO A 36 0.50 6.60 -13.87
C PRO A 36 -0.39 6.01 -12.76
N CYS A 37 -0.96 4.82 -12.92
CA CYS A 37 -1.96 4.25 -12.02
C CYS A 37 -1.40 3.67 -10.72
N ARG A 38 -0.18 4.03 -10.32
CA ARG A 38 0.37 3.78 -8.98
C ARG A 38 0.07 4.97 -8.09
N HIS A 39 -0.74 4.74 -7.07
CA HIS A 39 -1.09 5.77 -6.09
C HIS A 39 -0.35 5.54 -4.79
N ALA A 40 0.10 6.62 -4.16
CA ALA A 40 0.58 6.58 -2.78
C ALA A 40 -0.58 6.22 -1.85
N ARG A 41 -0.32 5.33 -0.91
CA ARG A 41 -1.27 4.80 0.07
C ARG A 41 -0.59 4.74 1.43
N ILE A 42 -1.41 4.76 2.46
CA ILE A 42 -0.97 4.65 3.86
C ILE A 42 -1.76 3.54 4.56
N GLN A 43 -1.10 2.88 5.50
CA GLN A 43 -1.72 1.89 6.39
C GLN A 43 -1.06 1.99 7.76
N THR A 44 -1.87 1.94 8.83
CA THR A 44 -1.36 1.82 10.20
C THR A 44 -0.73 0.46 10.41
N VAL A 45 0.43 0.43 11.08
CA VAL A 45 1.20 -0.78 11.35
C VAL A 45 0.78 -1.37 12.69
N GLU A 46 0.45 -2.65 12.68
CA GLU A 46 0.31 -3.46 13.89
C GLU A 46 1.60 -4.26 14.09
N TRP A 47 1.96 -4.50 15.34
CA TRP A 47 3.21 -5.16 15.71
C TRP A 47 2.92 -6.46 16.46
N THR A 48 3.59 -7.54 16.09
CA THR A 48 3.55 -8.80 16.83
C THR A 48 4.29 -8.67 18.16
N ALA A 49 4.06 -9.63 19.08
CA ALA A 49 4.73 -9.66 20.38
C ALA A 49 6.27 -9.79 20.29
N ASP A 50 6.79 -10.38 19.22
CA ASP A 50 8.23 -10.48 18.92
C ASP A 50 8.79 -9.24 18.17
N GLY A 51 7.98 -8.19 18.00
CA GLY A 51 8.42 -6.90 17.45
C GLY A 51 8.50 -6.87 15.93
N LYS A 52 7.73 -7.69 15.22
CA LYS A 52 7.66 -7.67 13.75
C LYS A 52 6.41 -6.93 13.26
N PRO A 53 6.49 -6.16 12.16
CA PRO A 53 5.33 -5.47 11.62
C PRO A 53 4.43 -6.44 10.83
N ILE A 54 3.12 -6.32 11.02
CA ILE A 54 2.11 -7.02 10.23
C ILE A 54 1.74 -6.11 9.04
N LEU A 55 2.10 -6.52 7.81
CA LEU A 55 1.93 -5.72 6.59
C LEU A 55 0.94 -6.31 5.58
N ASN A 56 0.47 -7.54 5.79
CA ASN A 56 -0.41 -8.30 4.90
C ASN A 56 -1.90 -8.21 5.28
N GLY A 57 -2.26 -7.36 6.25
CA GLY A 57 -3.63 -7.20 6.74
C GLY A 57 -3.65 -6.94 8.24
N ARG A 58 -4.84 -6.96 8.85
CA ARG A 58 -4.98 -7.08 10.31
C ARG A 58 -5.16 -8.55 10.66
N GLU A 59 -4.58 -9.02 11.77
CA GLU A 59 -5.03 -10.28 12.36
C GLU A 59 -6.52 -10.11 12.72
N LYS A 60 -7.35 -11.09 12.34
CA LYS A 60 -8.79 -11.07 12.64
C LYS A 60 -9.06 -11.57 14.05
#